data_AF-A0A831XNJ4-F1
#
_entry.id   AF-A0A831XNJ4-F1
#
_cell.length_a   1.000
_cell.length_b   1.000
_cell.length_c   1.000
_cell.angle_alpha   90.00
_cell.angle_beta   90.00
_cell.angle_gamma   90.00
#
_symmetry.space_group_name_H-M   'P 1'
#
loop_
_entity.id
_entity.type
_entity.pdbx_description
1 polymer ?
#
loop_
_entity_poly.entity_id
_entity_poly.type
_entity_poly.pdbx_seq_one_letter_code
_entity_poly.pdbx_strand_id
1 'polypeptide(L)'
;MRLPLMERYRDFLPVSEQTPVVSLLEGSTPLLPLKGPEEARRRGIRLYAKLEGLNPTGSFKDRGMTLAVSKALEAGARAVACASTGNTAASAAAYAARAGILSVVVLPAGYVALGKVAQSLVHGARIVQVEGSFDDALRLTRELAKRFPVALVNSVNPHRLEGQKTLAFEVVEELGDAPQYHALPVGNAGNITAHWMGYKEFFALGKAKRLPKMLGFQAAGAAPLVLGRPVERPETLAT
;
A
#
# COMPACT_ATOMS: atom_id res chain seq x y z
N MET A 1 -2.60 22.59 -7.13
CA MET A 1 -2.10 21.50 -8.01
C MET A 1 -1.49 20.43 -7.10
N ARG A 2 -1.76 19.12 -7.31
CA ARG A 2 -1.15 18.05 -6.48
C ARG A 2 0.32 17.87 -6.89
N LEU A 3 1.24 17.87 -5.93
CA LEU A 3 2.63 17.51 -6.13
C LEU A 3 2.78 15.98 -6.11
N PRO A 4 3.77 15.40 -6.82
CA PRO A 4 4.16 14.01 -6.63
C PRO A 4 4.45 13.71 -5.16
N LEU A 5 4.00 12.57 -4.65
CA LEU A 5 4.17 12.18 -3.24
C LEU A 5 5.65 12.16 -2.83
N MET A 6 6.51 11.67 -3.72
CA MET A 6 7.95 11.63 -3.51
C MET A 6 8.59 13.00 -3.42
N GLU A 7 8.07 14.00 -4.14
CA GLU A 7 8.59 15.37 -4.06
C GLU A 7 8.11 16.07 -2.79
N ARG A 8 6.85 15.84 -2.41
CA ARG A 8 6.28 16.42 -1.18
C ARG A 8 7.05 15.98 0.07
N TYR A 9 7.54 14.74 0.10
CA TYR A 9 8.20 14.13 1.26
C TYR A 9 9.62 13.67 0.96
N ARG A 10 10.30 14.30 0.01
CA ARG A 10 11.63 13.89 -0.48
C ARG A 10 12.63 13.65 0.65
N ASP A 11 12.71 14.59 1.60
CA ASP A 11 13.65 14.54 2.73
C ASP A 11 13.35 13.42 3.74
N PHE A 12 12.16 12.83 3.68
CA PHE A 12 11.71 11.75 4.56
C PHE A 12 11.69 10.40 3.83
N LEU A 13 12.09 10.33 2.57
CA LEU A 13 12.04 9.11 1.76
C LEU A 13 13.46 8.70 1.33
N PRO A 14 13.72 7.39 1.13
CA PRO A 14 15.04 6.88 0.73
C PRO A 14 15.33 7.12 -0.77
N VAL A 15 15.35 8.38 -1.18
CA VAL A 15 15.48 8.84 -2.57
C VAL A 15 16.66 9.80 -2.68
N SER A 16 17.26 9.86 -3.86
CA SER A 16 18.33 10.81 -4.19
C SER A 16 17.94 11.65 -5.41
N GLU A 17 18.83 12.51 -5.87
CA GLU A 17 18.66 13.23 -7.14
C GLU A 17 18.65 12.29 -8.36
N GLN A 18 19.25 11.09 -8.23
CA GLN A 18 19.26 10.08 -9.29
C GLN A 18 17.98 9.25 -9.33
N THR A 19 17.14 9.29 -8.28
CA THR A 19 15.90 8.52 -8.25
C THR A 19 14.90 9.07 -9.28
N PRO A 20 14.54 8.29 -10.32
CA PRO A 20 13.53 8.72 -11.27
C PRO A 20 12.17 8.76 -10.59
N VAL A 21 11.44 9.87 -10.73
CA VAL A 21 10.14 10.05 -10.06
C VAL A 21 9.01 9.46 -10.89
N VAL A 22 8.62 8.23 -10.59
CA VAL A 22 7.46 7.58 -11.19
C VAL A 22 6.22 7.89 -10.35
N SER A 23 5.49 8.92 -10.74
CA SER A 23 4.26 9.35 -10.05
C SER A 23 3.06 9.42 -10.99
N LEU A 24 1.89 9.11 -10.42
CA LEU A 24 0.56 9.34 -10.96
C LEU A 24 -0.19 10.41 -10.15
N LEU A 25 0.54 11.21 -9.37
CA LEU A 25 0.02 12.23 -8.44
C LEU A 25 -0.82 11.64 -7.30
N GLU A 26 -0.36 10.48 -6.81
CA GLU A 26 -0.86 9.82 -5.60
C GLU A 26 -0.61 10.60 -4.31
N GLY A 27 -1.30 10.17 -3.24
CA GLY A 27 -1.30 10.89 -1.98
C GLY A 27 -2.12 12.17 -2.04
N SER A 28 -1.91 13.03 -1.06
CA SER A 28 -2.68 14.27 -0.86
C SER A 28 -4.20 14.00 -0.93
N THR A 29 -4.63 12.89 -0.32
CA THR A 29 -6.03 12.44 -0.32
C THR A 29 -6.83 13.23 0.72
N PRO A 30 -8.15 13.41 0.52
CA PRO A 30 -8.96 14.17 1.49
C PRO A 30 -9.00 13.51 2.88
N LEU A 31 -8.95 14.31 3.95
CA LEU A 31 -9.31 13.90 5.31
C LEU A 31 -10.71 14.42 5.64
N LEU A 32 -11.72 13.59 5.41
CA LEU A 32 -13.12 14.01 5.54
C LEU A 32 -13.57 13.96 7.01
N PRO A 33 -14.00 15.08 7.62
CA PRO A 33 -14.64 15.05 8.93
C PRO A 33 -16.01 14.36 8.84
N LEU A 34 -16.23 13.35 9.70
CA LEU A 34 -17.48 12.60 9.72
C LEU A 34 -18.48 13.25 10.68
N LYS A 35 -19.76 13.25 10.28
CA LYS A 35 -20.87 13.81 11.09
C LYS A 35 -21.31 12.90 12.24
N GLY A 36 -20.86 11.65 12.27
CA GLY A 36 -21.33 10.63 13.21
C GLY A 36 -20.30 9.52 13.40
N PRO A 37 -20.68 8.40 14.05
CA PRO A 37 -22.04 8.05 14.48
C PRO A 37 -22.48 8.80 15.75
N GLU A 38 -23.71 8.59 16.20
CA GLU A 38 -24.28 9.33 17.34
C GLU A 38 -23.51 9.06 18.66
N GLU A 39 -23.06 7.84 18.86
CA GLU A 39 -22.31 7.40 20.03
C GLU A 39 -20.99 8.15 20.16
N ALA A 40 -20.32 8.46 19.04
CA ALA A 40 -19.12 9.28 19.01
C ALA A 40 -19.45 10.73 19.42
N ARG A 41 -20.50 11.30 18.84
CA ARG A 41 -20.95 12.68 19.16
C ARG A 41 -21.31 12.86 20.63
N ARG A 42 -22.10 11.93 21.20
CA ARG A 42 -22.51 11.95 22.61
C ARG A 42 -21.31 11.93 23.58
N ARG A 43 -20.15 11.43 23.13
CA ARG A 43 -18.90 11.37 23.89
C ARG A 43 -17.91 12.49 23.51
N GLY A 44 -18.30 13.41 22.63
CA GLY A 44 -17.41 14.46 22.12
C GLY A 44 -16.26 13.94 21.24
N ILE A 45 -16.36 12.72 20.71
CA ILE A 45 -15.35 12.11 19.83
C ILE A 45 -15.56 12.60 18.41
N ARG A 46 -14.50 13.12 17.79
CA ARG A 46 -14.48 13.51 16.37
C ARG A 46 -13.83 12.41 15.54
N LEU A 47 -14.48 12.05 14.44
CA LEU A 47 -13.97 11.04 13.50
C LEU A 47 -13.63 11.71 12.18
N TYR A 48 -12.56 11.21 11.55
CA TYR A 48 -12.11 11.63 10.24
C TYR A 48 -11.84 10.40 9.38
N ALA A 49 -12.16 10.47 8.09
CA ALA A 49 -11.87 9.43 7.12
C ALA A 49 -10.81 9.93 6.12
N LYS A 50 -9.62 9.32 6.14
CA LYS A 50 -8.59 9.55 5.11
C LYS A 50 -8.94 8.74 3.87
N LEU A 51 -9.43 9.41 2.82
CA LEU A 51 -10.07 8.77 1.66
C LEU A 51 -9.05 8.24 0.64
N GLU A 52 -8.38 7.14 1.01
CA GLU A 52 -7.36 6.50 0.17
C GLU A 52 -7.89 5.83 -1.10
N GLY A 53 -9.21 5.67 -1.22
CA GLY A 53 -9.89 5.23 -2.44
C GLY A 53 -9.84 6.29 -3.56
N LEU A 54 -9.40 7.51 -3.28
CA LEU A 54 -9.23 8.60 -4.26
C LEU A 54 -7.78 8.73 -4.76
N ASN A 55 -6.93 7.73 -4.49
CA ASN A 55 -5.65 7.57 -5.16
C ASN A 55 -5.86 7.09 -6.61
N PRO A 56 -4.84 7.22 -7.49
CA PRO A 56 -4.96 6.95 -8.93
C PRO A 56 -5.58 5.59 -9.31
N THR A 57 -5.22 4.51 -8.61
CA THR A 57 -5.77 3.17 -8.86
C THR A 57 -6.87 2.78 -7.89
N GLY A 58 -7.41 3.73 -7.13
CA GLY A 58 -8.48 3.48 -6.17
C GLY A 58 -8.02 2.85 -4.85
N SER A 59 -6.73 2.92 -4.49
CA SER A 59 -6.25 2.32 -3.25
C SER A 59 -5.02 2.99 -2.64
N PHE A 60 -4.82 2.80 -1.33
CA PHE A 60 -3.61 3.23 -0.62
C PHE A 60 -2.31 2.58 -1.13
N LYS A 61 -2.40 1.56 -2.00
CA LYS A 61 -1.21 0.84 -2.49
C LYS A 61 -0.29 1.75 -3.30
N ASP A 62 -0.87 2.76 -3.92
CA ASP A 62 -0.23 3.76 -4.79
C ASP A 62 0.88 4.51 -4.08
N ARG A 63 0.65 4.90 -2.80
CA ARG A 63 1.66 5.53 -1.95
C ARG A 63 2.95 4.74 -1.86
N GLY A 64 2.84 3.42 -1.73
CA GLY A 64 4.01 2.54 -1.70
C GLY A 64 4.53 2.21 -3.10
N MET A 65 3.66 2.14 -4.10
CA MET A 65 4.02 1.71 -5.44
C MET A 65 4.82 2.76 -6.20
N THR A 66 4.51 4.05 -6.04
CA THR A 66 5.33 5.14 -6.61
C THR A 66 6.79 4.99 -6.22
N LEU A 67 7.08 4.81 -4.92
CA LEU A 67 8.44 4.69 -4.44
C LEU A 67 9.07 3.35 -4.84
N ALA A 68 8.33 2.25 -4.74
CA ALA A 68 8.86 0.93 -5.09
C ALA A 68 9.24 0.81 -6.57
N VAL A 69 8.43 1.37 -7.48
CA VAL A 69 8.74 1.37 -8.93
C VAL A 69 9.86 2.35 -9.25
N SER A 70 9.86 3.54 -8.63
CA SER A 70 10.95 4.51 -8.79
C SER A 70 12.32 3.94 -8.39
N LYS A 71 12.39 3.29 -7.22
CA LYS A 71 13.62 2.61 -6.75
C LYS A 71 13.96 1.38 -7.59
N ALA A 72 12.97 0.67 -8.13
CA ALA A 72 13.22 -0.43 -9.05
C ALA A 72 13.90 0.06 -10.34
N LEU A 73 13.43 1.17 -10.92
CA LEU A 73 14.08 1.78 -12.09
C LEU A 73 15.49 2.27 -11.77
N GLU A 74 15.68 2.92 -10.63
CA GLU A 74 17.00 3.36 -10.17
C GLU A 74 17.99 2.19 -10.07
N ALA A 75 17.51 1.02 -9.63
CA ALA A 75 18.29 -0.21 -9.56
C ALA A 75 18.43 -0.95 -10.91
N GLY A 76 17.94 -0.38 -12.01
CA GLY A 76 18.04 -0.96 -13.35
C GLY A 76 17.00 -2.05 -13.68
N ALA A 77 15.93 -2.18 -12.90
CA ALA A 77 14.88 -3.14 -13.19
C ALA A 77 14.17 -2.80 -14.51
N ARG A 78 13.87 -3.82 -15.30
CA ARG A 78 13.10 -3.74 -16.56
C ARG A 78 11.66 -4.23 -16.40
N ALA A 79 11.34 -4.75 -15.23
CA ALA A 79 10.03 -5.23 -14.87
C ALA A 79 9.81 -5.16 -13.35
N VAL A 80 8.55 -5.15 -12.94
CA VAL A 80 8.13 -5.38 -11.56
C VAL A 80 7.22 -6.59 -11.50
N ALA A 81 7.28 -7.32 -10.39
CA ALA A 81 6.44 -8.50 -10.20
C ALA A 81 5.79 -8.54 -8.82
N CYS A 82 4.57 -9.06 -8.77
CA CYS A 82 3.86 -9.31 -7.52
C CYS A 82 3.00 -10.58 -7.58
N ALA A 83 2.81 -11.21 -6.42
CA ALA A 83 1.87 -12.30 -6.22
C ALA A 83 0.62 -11.73 -5.53
N SER A 84 -0.31 -11.19 -6.30
CA SER A 84 -1.56 -10.60 -5.79
C SER A 84 -2.62 -10.56 -6.87
N THR A 85 -3.87 -10.83 -6.50
CA THR A 85 -5.02 -10.79 -7.42
C THR A 85 -5.81 -9.47 -7.35
N GLY A 86 -5.38 -8.49 -6.54
CA GLY A 86 -6.18 -7.29 -6.23
C GLY A 86 -5.39 -5.98 -6.31
N ASN A 87 -5.68 -5.04 -5.40
CA ASN A 87 -5.17 -3.66 -5.44
C ASN A 87 -3.64 -3.53 -5.62
N THR A 88 -2.85 -4.46 -5.07
CA THR A 88 -1.39 -4.43 -5.25
C THR A 88 -1.01 -4.66 -6.71
N ALA A 89 -1.67 -5.59 -7.41
CA ALA A 89 -1.42 -5.86 -8.83
C ALA A 89 -1.90 -4.72 -9.71
N ALA A 90 -3.08 -4.16 -9.42
CA ALA A 90 -3.59 -2.99 -10.14
C ALA A 90 -2.64 -1.79 -10.04
N SER A 91 -2.18 -1.49 -8.82
CA SER A 91 -1.18 -0.45 -8.57
C SER A 91 0.13 -0.76 -9.31
N ALA A 92 0.68 -1.98 -9.17
CA ALA A 92 1.93 -2.35 -9.85
C ALA A 92 1.83 -2.20 -11.37
N ALA A 93 0.71 -2.61 -11.96
CA ALA A 93 0.44 -2.46 -13.38
C ALA A 93 0.39 -0.98 -13.81
N ALA A 94 -0.34 -0.13 -13.10
CA ALA A 94 -0.45 1.29 -13.43
C ALA A 94 0.90 2.02 -13.35
N TYR A 95 1.67 1.79 -12.29
CA TYR A 95 2.99 2.42 -12.14
C TYR A 95 4.04 1.86 -13.09
N ALA A 96 3.98 0.57 -13.43
CA ALA A 96 4.83 -0.01 -14.47
C ALA A 96 4.53 0.59 -15.85
N ALA A 97 3.25 0.76 -16.19
CA ALA A 97 2.83 1.42 -17.42
C ALA A 97 3.33 2.88 -17.45
N ARG A 98 3.22 3.61 -16.33
CA ARG A 98 3.76 4.97 -16.19
C ARG A 98 5.28 5.03 -16.39
N ALA A 99 5.99 4.02 -15.90
CA ALA A 99 7.45 3.88 -16.00
C ALA A 99 7.94 3.33 -17.35
N GLY A 100 7.05 2.84 -18.22
CA GLY A 100 7.43 2.17 -19.47
C GLY A 100 8.13 0.82 -19.26
N ILE A 101 7.83 0.12 -18.17
CA ILE A 101 8.39 -1.22 -17.87
C ILE A 101 7.30 -2.28 -17.76
N LEU A 102 7.69 -3.55 -17.75
CA LEU A 102 6.74 -4.65 -17.63
C LEU A 102 6.19 -4.79 -16.20
N SER A 103 4.90 -5.09 -16.06
CA SER A 103 4.31 -5.59 -14.82
C SER A 103 3.95 -7.06 -15.00
N VAL A 104 4.43 -7.91 -14.10
CA VAL A 104 4.16 -9.35 -14.09
C VAL A 104 3.36 -9.72 -12.85
N VAL A 105 2.19 -10.32 -13.04
CA VAL A 105 1.31 -10.74 -11.95
C VAL A 105 1.21 -12.25 -11.98
N VAL A 106 1.79 -12.92 -10.99
CA VAL A 106 1.83 -14.39 -10.92
C VAL A 106 0.76 -14.89 -9.96
N LEU A 107 -0.13 -15.75 -10.44
CA LEU A 107 -1.34 -16.17 -9.73
C LEU A 107 -1.60 -17.67 -9.91
N PRO A 108 -2.16 -18.38 -8.91
CA PRO A 108 -2.68 -19.73 -9.11
C PRO A 108 -3.77 -19.79 -10.20
N ALA A 109 -3.70 -20.78 -11.07
CA ALA A 109 -4.70 -21.04 -12.10
C ALA A 109 -6.08 -21.34 -11.46
N GLY A 110 -7.16 -20.82 -12.06
CA GLY A 110 -8.54 -21.07 -11.62
C GLY A 110 -9.03 -20.27 -10.40
N TYR A 111 -8.16 -19.55 -9.69
CA TYR A 111 -8.53 -18.82 -8.45
C TYR A 111 -8.88 -17.34 -8.64
N VAL A 112 -9.08 -16.88 -9.88
CA VAL A 112 -9.12 -15.44 -10.18
C VAL A 112 -10.35 -15.04 -10.99
N ALA A 113 -11.30 -14.38 -10.32
CA ALA A 113 -12.42 -13.74 -11.00
C ALA A 113 -11.92 -12.59 -11.90
N LEU A 114 -12.41 -12.52 -13.14
CA LEU A 114 -11.99 -11.53 -14.14
C LEU A 114 -12.06 -10.08 -13.61
N GLY A 115 -13.09 -9.75 -12.85
CA GLY A 115 -13.26 -8.42 -12.25
C GLY A 115 -12.10 -8.01 -11.33
N LYS A 116 -11.43 -8.95 -10.65
CA LYS A 116 -10.31 -8.66 -9.75
C LYS A 116 -9.03 -8.29 -10.51
N VAL A 117 -8.86 -8.82 -11.73
CA VAL A 117 -7.67 -8.57 -12.57
C VAL A 117 -7.91 -7.56 -13.69
N ALA A 118 -9.16 -7.15 -13.93
CA ALA A 118 -9.53 -6.24 -15.01
C ALA A 118 -8.66 -4.97 -15.05
N GLN A 119 -8.47 -4.30 -13.91
CA GLN A 119 -7.63 -3.10 -13.84
C GLN A 119 -6.17 -3.39 -14.19
N SER A 120 -5.63 -4.54 -13.78
CA SER A 120 -4.26 -4.94 -14.13
C SER A 120 -4.12 -5.20 -15.63
N LEU A 121 -5.11 -5.88 -16.23
CA LEU A 121 -5.15 -6.16 -17.67
C LEU A 121 -5.22 -4.89 -18.51
N VAL A 122 -6.09 -3.94 -18.14
CA VAL A 122 -6.23 -2.65 -18.84
C VAL A 122 -4.94 -1.82 -18.79
N HIS A 123 -4.18 -1.93 -17.70
CA HIS A 123 -2.85 -1.32 -17.58
C HIS A 123 -1.72 -2.14 -18.25
N GLY A 124 -2.04 -3.20 -18.98
CA GLY A 124 -1.07 -3.98 -19.76
C GLY A 124 -0.22 -4.96 -18.95
N ALA A 125 -0.65 -5.35 -17.74
CA ALA A 125 0.06 -6.36 -16.96
C ALA A 125 0.06 -7.73 -17.66
N ARG A 126 1.21 -8.41 -17.61
CA ARG A 126 1.33 -9.82 -18.01
C ARG A 126 0.88 -10.70 -16.85
N ILE A 127 -0.29 -11.29 -16.99
CA ILE A 127 -0.81 -12.24 -16.00
C ILE A 127 -0.30 -13.64 -16.33
N VAL A 128 0.44 -14.22 -15.40
CA VAL A 128 0.97 -15.58 -15.49
C VAL A 128 0.21 -16.45 -14.51
N GLN A 129 -0.61 -17.36 -15.03
CA GLN A 129 -1.29 -18.36 -14.21
C GLN A 129 -0.38 -19.58 -14.04
N VAL A 130 -0.22 -20.02 -12.80
CA VAL A 130 0.60 -21.19 -12.45
C VAL A 130 -0.30 -22.30 -11.93
N GLU A 131 -0.10 -23.52 -12.42
CA GLU A 131 -0.73 -24.71 -11.87
C GLU A 131 -0.08 -25.04 -10.53
N GLY A 132 -0.65 -24.53 -9.43
CA GLY A 132 -0.08 -24.68 -8.10
C GLY A 132 -0.73 -23.78 -7.07
N SER A 133 -0.14 -23.71 -5.88
CA SER A 133 -0.62 -22.91 -4.75
C SER A 133 -0.20 -21.43 -4.85
N PHE A 134 -0.73 -20.59 -3.96
CA PHE A 134 -0.23 -19.21 -3.81
C PHE A 134 1.26 -19.18 -3.42
N ASP A 135 1.70 -20.14 -2.61
CA ASP A 135 3.10 -20.26 -2.21
C ASP A 135 4.00 -20.61 -3.40
N ASP A 136 3.51 -21.42 -4.34
CA ASP A 136 4.21 -21.69 -5.61
C ASP A 136 4.32 -20.43 -6.46
N ALA A 137 3.24 -19.67 -6.59
CA ALA A 137 3.25 -18.39 -7.30
C ALA A 137 4.26 -17.42 -6.66
N LEU A 138 4.28 -17.31 -5.34
CA LEU A 138 5.23 -16.46 -4.62
C LEU A 138 6.69 -16.93 -4.79
N ARG A 139 6.94 -18.25 -4.71
CA ARG A 139 8.25 -18.86 -4.93
C ARG A 139 8.74 -18.57 -6.35
N LEU A 140 7.91 -18.80 -7.36
CA LEU A 140 8.25 -18.53 -8.77
C LEU A 140 8.50 -17.04 -9.02
N THR A 141 7.70 -16.16 -8.41
CA THR A 141 7.92 -14.71 -8.48
C THR A 141 9.30 -14.34 -7.91
N ARG A 142 9.69 -14.93 -6.77
CA ARG A 142 11.02 -14.71 -6.17
C ARG A 142 12.15 -15.22 -7.04
N GLU A 143 12.00 -16.40 -7.65
CA GLU A 143 12.99 -16.94 -8.59
C GLU A 143 13.13 -16.07 -9.84
N LEU A 144 12.02 -15.51 -10.35
CA LEU A 144 12.03 -14.57 -11.46
C LEU A 144 12.90 -13.33 -11.14
N ALA A 145 12.76 -12.78 -9.93
CA ALA A 145 13.54 -11.62 -9.48
C ALA A 145 15.03 -11.91 -9.24
N LYS A 146 15.41 -13.18 -9.01
CA LYS A 146 16.82 -13.57 -8.90
C LYS A 146 17.51 -13.73 -10.26
N ARG A 147 16.76 -14.17 -11.28
CA ARG A 147 17.31 -14.55 -12.60
C ARG A 147 17.22 -13.44 -13.64
N PHE A 148 16.30 -12.51 -13.46
CA PHE A 148 16.01 -11.44 -14.42
C PHE A 148 16.01 -10.08 -13.71
N PRO A 149 16.17 -8.96 -14.44
CA PRO A 149 16.08 -7.61 -13.87
C PRO A 149 14.62 -7.25 -13.52
N VAL A 150 14.05 -7.98 -12.56
CA VAL A 150 12.65 -7.88 -12.12
C VAL A 150 12.65 -7.57 -10.63
N ALA A 151 12.01 -6.45 -10.24
CA ALA A 151 11.88 -6.09 -8.83
C ALA A 151 10.59 -6.66 -8.21
N LEU A 152 10.69 -7.21 -7.00
CA LEU A 152 9.52 -7.67 -6.24
C LEU A 152 8.85 -6.51 -5.53
N VAL A 153 7.57 -6.25 -5.82
CA VAL A 153 6.80 -5.14 -5.23
C VAL A 153 5.67 -5.61 -4.30
N ASN A 154 5.87 -6.76 -3.64
CA ASN A 154 4.97 -7.27 -2.61
C ASN A 154 5.01 -6.40 -1.33
N SER A 155 4.13 -6.68 -0.37
CA SER A 155 4.00 -5.91 0.89
C SER A 155 5.25 -5.86 1.77
N VAL A 156 6.16 -6.85 1.65
CA VAL A 156 7.42 -6.90 2.38
C VAL A 156 8.51 -6.01 1.77
N ASN A 157 8.27 -5.41 0.61
CA ASN A 157 9.22 -4.49 0.00
C ASN A 157 9.36 -3.24 0.90
N PRO A 158 10.58 -2.89 1.37
CA PRO A 158 10.78 -1.77 2.29
C PRO A 158 10.34 -0.43 1.70
N HIS A 159 10.56 -0.21 0.40
CA HIS A 159 10.12 1.00 -0.30
C HIS A 159 8.61 1.15 -0.32
N ARG A 160 7.86 0.03 -0.33
CA ARG A 160 6.41 0.11 -0.20
C ARG A 160 6.00 0.63 1.17
N LEU A 161 6.69 0.24 2.25
CA LEU A 161 6.40 0.73 3.60
C LEU A 161 6.76 2.20 3.74
N GLU A 162 7.94 2.58 3.25
CA GLU A 162 8.42 3.98 3.22
C GLU A 162 7.45 4.90 2.50
N GLY A 163 6.96 4.51 1.31
CA GLY A 163 5.97 5.31 0.60
C GLY A 163 4.62 5.38 1.34
N GLN A 164 4.15 4.26 1.93
CA GLN A 164 2.90 4.22 2.70
C GLN A 164 2.93 5.05 3.99
N LYS A 165 4.10 5.23 4.62
CA LYS A 165 4.21 5.98 5.89
C LYS A 165 3.77 7.43 5.76
N THR A 166 3.86 7.99 4.55
CA THR A 166 3.47 9.37 4.23
C THR A 166 2.00 9.68 4.50
N LEU A 167 1.12 8.67 4.59
CA LEU A 167 -0.25 8.91 5.02
C LEU A 167 -0.30 9.50 6.44
N ALA A 168 0.52 8.98 7.36
CA ALA A 168 0.63 9.52 8.71
C ALA A 168 1.14 10.96 8.71
N PHE A 169 2.07 11.30 7.81
CA PHE A 169 2.57 12.66 7.64
C PHE A 169 1.45 13.61 7.22
N GLU A 170 0.68 13.25 6.19
CA GLU A 170 -0.44 14.06 5.72
C GLU A 170 -1.49 14.28 6.81
N VAL A 171 -1.78 13.27 7.63
CA VAL A 171 -2.73 13.40 8.74
C VAL A 171 -2.23 14.40 9.79
N VAL A 172 -0.94 14.33 10.16
CA VAL A 172 -0.36 15.28 11.12
C VAL A 172 -0.34 16.69 10.54
N GLU A 173 0.01 16.86 9.27
CA GLU A 173 0.03 18.17 8.61
C GLU A 173 -1.36 18.81 8.55
N GLU A 174 -2.40 18.01 8.32
CA GLU A 174 -3.78 18.51 8.17
C GLU A 174 -4.46 18.77 9.53
N LEU A 175 -4.15 17.99 10.56
CA LEU A 175 -4.71 18.16 11.91
C LEU A 175 -3.86 19.03 12.84
N GLY A 176 -2.60 19.31 12.47
CA GLY A 176 -1.60 20.00 13.29
C GLY A 176 -0.93 19.15 14.38
N ASP A 177 -1.39 17.92 14.60
CA ASP A 177 -0.79 16.91 15.49
C ASP A 177 -1.32 15.52 15.10
N ALA A 178 -0.70 14.46 15.62
CA ALA A 178 -1.25 13.12 15.46
C ALA A 178 -2.59 12.97 16.21
N PRO A 179 -3.54 12.16 15.70
CA PRO A 179 -4.79 11.90 16.40
C PRO A 179 -4.53 11.08 17.67
N GLN A 180 -5.52 10.99 18.58
CA GLN A 180 -5.42 10.10 19.74
C GLN A 180 -5.47 8.63 19.33
N TYR A 181 -6.25 8.32 18.29
CA TYR A 181 -6.44 6.98 17.75
C TYR A 181 -6.35 7.01 16.23
N HIS A 182 -5.77 5.99 15.64
CA HIS A 182 -5.83 5.78 14.19
C HIS A 182 -6.29 4.35 13.91
N ALA A 183 -7.49 4.22 13.35
CA ALA A 183 -8.10 2.94 13.02
C ALA A 183 -7.87 2.57 11.55
N LEU A 184 -7.54 1.30 11.28
CA LEU A 184 -7.37 0.79 9.93
C LEU A 184 -7.56 -0.73 9.81
N PRO A 185 -7.96 -1.24 8.63
CA PRO A 185 -7.98 -2.66 8.35
C PRO A 185 -6.57 -3.28 8.33
N VAL A 186 -6.46 -4.52 8.80
CA VAL A 186 -5.20 -5.27 8.83
C VAL A 186 -5.34 -6.59 8.07
N GLY A 187 -4.77 -6.62 6.86
CA GLY A 187 -4.50 -7.84 6.10
C GLY A 187 -3.09 -8.34 6.40
N ASN A 188 -2.17 -8.18 5.44
CA ASN A 188 -0.76 -8.57 5.60
C ASN A 188 0.10 -7.61 6.48
N ALA A 189 -0.53 -6.86 7.39
CA ALA A 189 0.11 -5.94 8.36
C ALA A 189 1.07 -4.83 7.86
N GLY A 190 1.39 -4.76 6.57
CA GLY A 190 2.29 -3.73 6.03
C GLY A 190 1.76 -2.31 6.22
N ASN A 191 0.45 -2.11 6.11
CA ASN A 191 -0.14 -0.77 6.22
C ASN A 191 -0.04 -0.22 7.65
N ILE A 192 -0.43 -1.01 8.67
CA ILE A 192 -0.32 -0.61 10.07
C ILE A 192 1.13 -0.39 10.50
N THR A 193 2.05 -1.20 9.97
CA THR A 193 3.49 -1.01 10.17
C THR A 193 3.95 0.34 9.61
N ALA A 194 3.62 0.64 8.35
CA ALA A 194 3.99 1.90 7.71
C ALA A 194 3.39 3.13 8.42
N HIS A 195 2.13 3.06 8.86
CA HIS A 195 1.50 4.15 9.60
C HIS A 195 2.23 4.42 10.93
N TRP A 196 2.56 3.36 11.65
CA TRP A 196 3.32 3.49 12.91
C TRP A 196 4.71 4.07 12.69
N MET A 197 5.41 3.65 11.62
CA MET A 197 6.69 4.24 11.22
C MET A 197 6.57 5.75 11.00
N GLY A 198 5.57 6.19 10.22
CA GLY A 198 5.37 7.61 9.92
C GLY A 198 5.05 8.45 11.16
N TYR A 199 4.16 7.97 12.03
CA TYR A 199 3.88 8.69 13.29
C TYR A 199 5.10 8.78 14.21
N LYS A 200 5.88 7.70 14.33
CA LYS A 200 7.11 7.70 15.13
C LYS A 200 8.14 8.70 14.62
N GLU A 201 8.30 8.77 13.31
CA GLU A 201 9.26 9.68 12.68
C GLU A 201 8.86 11.14 12.88
N PHE A 202 7.61 11.51 12.63
CA PHE A 202 7.13 12.87 12.88
C PHE A 202 7.14 13.24 14.37
N PHE A 203 6.90 12.29 15.26
CA PHE A 203 7.05 12.50 16.70
C PHE A 203 8.52 12.75 17.09
N ALA A 204 9.45 11.93 16.60
CA ALA A 204 10.88 12.08 16.88
C ALA A 204 11.45 13.43 16.36
N LEU A 205 10.89 13.94 15.26
CA LEU A 205 11.25 15.23 14.68
C LEU A 205 10.50 16.42 15.28
N GLY A 206 9.65 16.21 16.30
CA GLY A 206 8.85 17.26 16.93
C GLY A 206 7.73 17.84 16.05
N LYS A 207 7.44 17.23 14.90
CA LYS A 207 6.32 17.60 14.01
C LYS A 207 4.96 17.13 14.56
N ALA A 208 4.96 16.06 15.37
CA ALA A 208 3.83 15.64 16.19
C ALA A 208 4.22 15.67 17.67
N LYS A 209 3.28 16.09 18.53
CA LYS A 209 3.48 16.15 20.00
C LYS A 209 3.02 14.87 20.69
N ARG A 210 2.31 13.99 19.99
CA ARG A 210 1.86 12.69 20.52
C ARG A 210 2.03 11.56 19.52
N LEU A 211 1.95 10.34 20.04
CA LEU A 211 1.81 9.12 19.25
C LEU A 211 0.37 8.59 19.37
N PRO A 212 -0.29 8.25 18.26
CA PRO A 212 -1.63 7.68 18.30
C PRO A 212 -1.59 6.25 18.84
N LYS A 213 -2.69 5.83 19.45
CA LYS A 213 -2.98 4.40 19.64
C LYS A 213 -3.46 3.82 18.30
N MET A 214 -2.69 2.89 17.74
CA MET A 214 -3.06 2.21 16.50
C MET A 214 -4.14 1.15 16.76
N LEU A 215 -5.26 1.23 16.04
CA LEU A 215 -6.39 0.30 16.16
C LEU A 215 -6.50 -0.53 14.86
N GLY A 216 -5.91 -1.72 14.86
CA GLY A 216 -5.96 -2.65 13.74
C GLY A 216 -7.16 -3.60 13.82
N PHE A 217 -7.92 -3.73 12.75
CA PHE A 217 -9.10 -4.61 12.69
C PHE A 217 -8.95 -5.68 11.60
N GLN A 218 -9.25 -6.94 11.92
CA GLN A 218 -9.25 -8.07 10.99
C GLN A 218 -10.66 -8.66 10.85
N ALA A 219 -10.99 -9.23 9.69
CA ALA A 219 -12.21 -10.01 9.53
C ALA A 219 -12.14 -11.26 10.40
N ALA A 220 -13.25 -11.65 11.05
CA ALA A 220 -13.26 -12.76 12.01
C ALA A 220 -12.75 -14.09 11.41
N GLY A 221 -13.11 -14.39 10.16
CA GLY A 221 -12.64 -15.58 9.44
C GLY A 221 -11.18 -15.52 8.96
N ALA A 222 -10.48 -14.40 9.14
CA ALA A 222 -9.09 -14.20 8.72
C ALA A 222 -8.33 -13.30 9.73
N ALA A 223 -8.41 -13.63 11.02
CA ALA A 223 -7.85 -12.83 12.11
C ALA A 223 -6.63 -13.47 12.83
N PRO A 224 -5.55 -13.87 12.11
CA PRO A 224 -4.43 -14.57 12.73
C PRO A 224 -3.68 -13.75 13.79
N LEU A 225 -3.63 -12.41 13.68
CA LEU A 225 -2.97 -11.56 14.68
C LEU A 225 -3.82 -11.41 15.95
N VAL A 226 -5.14 -11.54 15.83
CA VAL A 226 -6.04 -11.56 16.99
C VAL A 226 -5.93 -12.91 17.71
N LEU A 227 -5.86 -14.01 16.94
CA LEU A 227 -5.80 -15.37 17.49
C LEU A 227 -4.40 -15.79 17.96
N GLY A 228 -3.35 -15.07 17.57
CA GLY A 228 -1.96 -15.43 17.87
C GLY A 228 -1.46 -16.68 17.14
N ARG A 229 -2.16 -17.14 16.09
CA ARG A 229 -1.83 -18.33 15.30
C ARG A 229 -2.32 -18.22 13.85
N PRO A 230 -1.71 -18.95 12.90
CA PRO A 230 -2.21 -19.01 11.52
C PRO A 230 -3.67 -19.49 11.45
N VAL A 231 -4.41 -18.96 10.48
CA VAL A 231 -5.74 -19.45 10.10
C VAL A 231 -5.57 -20.27 8.83
N GLU A 232 -5.80 -21.58 8.89
CA GLU A 232 -5.50 -22.51 7.77
C GLU A 232 -6.38 -22.26 6.54
N ARG A 233 -7.64 -21.89 6.75
CA ARG A 233 -8.62 -21.61 5.68
C ARG A 233 -9.24 -20.25 5.93
N PRO A 234 -8.55 -19.15 5.58
CA PRO A 234 -9.05 -17.82 5.86
C PRO A 234 -10.25 -17.51 4.98
N GLU A 235 -11.34 -17.06 5.60
CA GLU A 235 -12.54 -16.59 4.90
C GLU A 235 -12.74 -15.10 5.14
N THR A 236 -12.87 -14.36 4.04
CA THR A 236 -13.17 -12.93 4.06
C THR A 236 -14.33 -12.64 3.12
N LEU A 237 -15.38 -11.98 3.63
CA LEU A 237 -16.40 -11.40 2.79
C LEU A 237 -15.86 -10.07 2.25
N ALA A 238 -15.52 -10.04 0.96
CA ALA A 238 -15.25 -8.81 0.23
C ALA A 238 -16.43 -8.57 -0.71
N THR A 239 -17.31 -7.65 -0.33
CA THR A 239 -18.42 -7.15 -1.18
C THR A 239 -17.92 -6.07 -2.12
#